data_AF-A0A1V5HIJ6-F1
#
_entry.id   AF-A0A1V5HIJ6-F1
#
_cell.length_a   1.000
_cell.length_b   1.000
_cell.length_c   1.000
_cell.angle_alpha   90.00
_cell.angle_beta   90.00
_cell.angle_gamma   90.00
#
_symmetry.space_group_name_H-M   'P 1'
#
loop_
_entity.id
_entity.type
_entity.pdbx_description
1 polymer ?
#
loop_
_entity_poly.entity_id
_entity_poly.type
_entity_poly.pdbx_seq_one_letter_code
_entity_poly.pdbx_strand_id
1 'polypeptide(L)'
;MKADGYSLDDKRTEIKENDIPDIIERFYALDKEKDRTRKEQSFLVPKADIVANDYDLSINKYKEVERVKVEYEDPDVVLARLEGLQNQVAEAMAEYKKLG
;
A
#
# COMPACT_ATOMS: atom_id res chain seq x y z
N MET A 1 8.97 -4.33 10.01
CA MET A 1 9.25 -5.72 9.63
C MET A 1 8.28 -6.12 8.53
N LYS A 2 8.76 -6.73 7.46
CA LYS A 2 8.04 -7.22 6.29
C LYS A 2 8.08 -8.74 6.22
N ALA A 3 9.22 -9.35 6.53
CA ALA A 3 9.38 -10.80 6.58
C ALA A 3 10.27 -11.21 7.77
N ASP A 4 9.93 -12.32 8.42
CA ASP A 4 10.63 -12.85 9.59
C ASP A 4 11.51 -14.07 9.25
N GLY A 5 11.75 -14.33 7.96
CA GLY A 5 12.46 -15.53 7.49
C GLY A 5 11.56 -16.74 7.28
N TYR A 6 10.24 -16.62 7.44
CA TYR A 6 9.30 -17.71 7.19
C TYR A 6 8.16 -17.32 6.24
N SER A 7 7.60 -18.30 5.54
CA SER A 7 6.38 -18.14 4.75
C SER A 7 5.20 -17.73 5.64
N LEU A 8 4.24 -17.01 5.05
CA LEU A 8 3.02 -16.55 5.74
C LEU A 8 1.92 -17.62 5.82
N ASP A 9 2.12 -18.78 5.19
CA ASP A 9 1.21 -19.91 5.29
C ASP A 9 1.45 -20.71 6.58
N ASP A 10 0.49 -21.57 6.93
CA ASP A 10 0.54 -22.38 8.15
C ASP A 10 1.78 -23.27 8.24
N LYS A 11 2.39 -23.59 7.09
CA LYS A 11 3.58 -24.42 7.03
C LYS A 11 4.82 -23.71 7.55
N ARG A 12 4.82 -22.36 7.60
CA ARG A 12 5.92 -21.54 8.13
C ARG A 12 7.28 -22.08 7.69
N THR A 13 7.45 -22.27 6.38
CA THR A 13 8.69 -22.80 5.80
C THR A 13 9.71 -21.67 5.71
N GLU A 14 10.99 -21.97 5.92
CA GLU A 14 12.05 -20.97 5.80
C GLU A 14 12.10 -20.35 4.40
N ILE A 15 12.23 -19.03 4.35
CA ILE A 15 12.39 -18.24 3.13
C ILE A 15 13.65 -17.36 3.23
N LYS A 16 14.09 -16.82 2.09
CA LYS A 16 15.30 -15.99 2.04
C LYS A 16 15.07 -14.60 2.62
N GLU A 17 13.85 -14.09 2.52
CA GLU A 17 13.47 -12.78 3.00
C GLU A 17 13.37 -12.77 4.53
N ASN A 18 14.33 -12.11 5.18
CA ASN A 18 14.39 -12.02 6.64
C ASN A 18 14.90 -10.65 7.11
N ASP A 19 14.03 -9.88 7.75
CA ASP A 19 14.37 -8.56 8.30
C ASP A 19 14.94 -8.64 9.72
N ILE A 20 14.87 -9.78 10.41
CA ILE A 20 15.27 -9.89 11.83
C ILE A 20 16.73 -9.46 12.06
N PRO A 21 17.73 -9.89 11.25
CA PRO A 21 19.12 -9.47 11.44
C PRO A 21 19.28 -7.94 11.36
N ASP A 22 18.63 -7.30 10.39
CA ASP A 22 18.65 -5.86 10.20
C ASP A 22 17.96 -5.12 11.37
N ILE A 23 16.84 -5.64 11.87
CA ILE A 23 16.14 -5.08 13.03
C ILE A 23 17.03 -5.13 14.28
N ILE A 24 17.72 -6.25 14.50
CA ILE A 24 18.63 -6.41 15.65
C ILE A 24 19.78 -5.41 15.56
N GLU A 25 20.43 -5.30 14.40
CA GLU A 25 21.52 -4.37 14.17
C GLU A 25 21.08 -2.92 14.45
N ARG A 26 19.91 -2.52 13.93
CA ARG A 26 19.36 -1.17 14.14
C ARG A 26 18.96 -0.90 15.57
N PHE A 27 18.40 -1.89 16.27
CA PHE A 27 18.02 -1.75 17.66
C PHE A 27 19.21 -1.44 18.56
N TYR A 28 20.40 -1.99 18.25
CA TYR A 28 21.63 -1.64 18.97
C TYR A 28 22.29 -0.34 18.48
N ALA A 29 21.84 0.23 17.37
CA ALA A 29 22.36 1.45 16.76
C ALA A 29 21.35 2.61 16.80
N LEU A 30 20.65 2.81 17.93
CA LEU A 30 19.58 3.80 18.08
C LEU A 30 19.97 5.23 17.70
N ASP A 31 21.23 5.61 17.86
CA ASP A 31 21.71 6.93 17.45
C ASP A 31 21.52 7.19 15.95
N LYS A 32 21.54 6.13 15.12
CA LYS A 32 21.31 6.20 13.68
C LYS A 32 19.82 6.24 13.32
N GLU A 33 18.91 5.93 14.26
CA GLU A 33 17.46 5.91 14.02
C GLU A 33 16.79 7.27 14.32
N LYS A 34 17.52 8.24 14.91
CA LYS A 34 16.98 9.55 15.33
C LYS A 34 16.44 10.41 14.20
N ASP A 35 17.05 10.32 13.02
CA ASP A 35 16.70 11.14 11.86
C ASP A 35 15.62 10.49 10.97
N ARG A 36 15.15 9.30 11.32
CA ARG A 36 14.17 8.55 10.52
C ARG A 36 12.80 9.17 10.62
N THR A 37 12.14 9.25 9.47
CA THR A 37 10.84 9.89 9.33
C THR A 37 9.69 8.91 9.55
N ARG A 38 8.50 9.43 9.86
CA ARG A 38 7.26 8.63 10.02
C ARG A 38 6.79 7.93 8.74
N LYS A 39 7.46 8.17 7.61
CA LYS A 39 7.20 7.51 6.32
C LYS A 39 7.98 6.20 6.17
N GLU A 40 9.02 6.01 6.97
CA GLU A 40 9.93 4.87 6.86
C GLU A 40 9.38 3.62 7.56
N GLN A 41 10.07 2.50 7.37
CA GLN A 41 9.70 1.20 7.93
C GLN A 41 9.76 1.16 9.48
N SER A 42 10.63 1.99 10.07
CA SER A 42 10.85 2.13 11.51
C SER A 42 11.15 3.60 11.80
N PHE A 43 10.66 4.10 12.93
CA PHE A 43 10.92 5.46 13.40
C PHE A 43 10.69 5.54 14.91
N LEU A 44 11.29 6.53 15.55
CA LEU A 44 11.11 6.78 16.98
C LEU A 44 9.87 7.65 17.22
N VAL A 45 9.13 7.33 18.28
CA VAL A 45 7.95 8.09 18.69
C VAL A 45 8.19 8.66 20.09
N PRO A 46 8.04 9.99 20.29
CA PRO A 46 8.12 10.58 21.62
C PRO A 46 7.06 10.01 22.56
N LYS A 47 7.42 9.83 23.84
CA LYS A 47 6.46 9.36 24.87
C LYS A 47 5.21 10.24 24.96
N ALA A 48 5.36 11.56 24.80
CA ALA A 48 4.24 12.50 24.85
C ALA A 48 3.15 12.15 23.81
N ASP A 49 3.56 11.75 22.59
CA ASP A 49 2.63 11.36 21.53
C ASP A 49 1.94 10.04 21.83
N ILE A 50 2.63 9.10 22.47
CA ILE A 50 2.05 7.82 22.90
C ILE A 50 0.97 8.06 23.96
N VAL A 51 1.25 8.94 24.92
CA VAL A 51 0.29 9.32 25.96
C VAL A 51 -0.92 10.04 25.35
N ALA A 52 -0.70 10.93 24.38
CA ALA A 52 -1.76 11.64 23.68
C ALA A 52 -2.66 10.72 22.82
N ASN A 53 -2.16 9.56 22.41
CA ASN A 53 -2.90 8.53 21.68
C ASN A 53 -3.42 7.41 22.60
N ASP A 54 -3.61 7.68 23.90
CA ASP A 54 -4.13 6.71 24.88
C ASP A 54 -3.35 5.39 24.92
N TYR A 55 -2.03 5.46 24.69
CA TYR A 55 -1.14 4.30 24.60
C TYR A 55 -1.51 3.30 23.49
N ASP A 56 -2.24 3.73 22.47
CA ASP A 56 -2.42 2.94 21.24
C ASP A 56 -1.06 2.80 20.55
N LEU A 57 -0.52 1.58 20.52
CA LEU A 57 0.78 1.27 19.90
C LEU A 57 0.64 0.82 18.43
N SER A 58 -0.55 0.98 17.83
CA SER A 58 -0.76 0.69 16.43
C SER A 58 0.10 1.60 15.57
N ILE A 59 0.97 1.00 14.76
CA ILE A 59 1.87 1.72 13.84
C ILE A 59 1.11 2.70 12.93
N ASN A 60 -0.14 2.39 12.58
CA ASN A 60 -0.98 3.21 11.72
C ASN A 60 -1.36 4.57 12.35
N LYS A 61 -1.33 4.69 13.69
CA LYS A 61 -1.59 5.96 14.38
C LYS A 61 -0.45 6.96 14.21
N TYR A 62 0.77 6.47 14.05
CA TYR A 62 1.97 7.31 14.01
C TYR A 62 2.58 7.39 12.62
N LYS A 63 2.31 6.43 11.74
CA LYS A 63 2.87 6.37 10.39
C LYS A 63 2.24 7.44 9.50
N GLU A 64 3.08 8.22 8.84
CA GLU A 64 2.64 9.13 7.79
C GLU A 64 2.55 8.32 6.50
N VAL A 65 1.32 8.00 6.08
CA VAL A 65 1.08 7.40 4.77
C VAL A 65 0.87 8.54 3.79
N GLU A 66 1.80 8.69 2.84
CA GLU A 66 1.57 9.57 1.69
C GLU A 66 0.34 9.06 0.95
N ARG A 67 -0.78 9.76 1.13
CA ARG A 67 -1.96 9.53 0.29
C ARG A 67 -1.61 10.09 -1.07
N VAL A 68 -1.17 9.21 -1.97
CA VAL A 68 -1.10 9.54 -3.40
C VAL A 68 -2.50 9.99 -3.78
N LYS A 69 -2.62 11.26 -4.17
CA LYS A 69 -3.87 11.81 -4.67
C LYS A 69 -4.20 10.99 -5.91
N VAL A 70 -5.23 10.14 -5.83
CA VAL A 70 -5.70 9.40 -6.99
C VAL A 70 -6.34 10.44 -7.89
N GLU A 71 -5.61 10.87 -8.91
CA GLU A 71 -6.18 11.68 -9.97
C GLU A 71 -7.06 10.75 -10.81
N TYR A 72 -8.37 10.98 -10.70
CA TYR A 72 -9.33 10.35 -11.57
C TYR A 72 -9.41 11.15 -12.86
N GLU A 73 -9.50 10.43 -13.98
CA GLU A 73 -9.88 11.00 -15.26
C GLU A 73 -11.26 11.69 -15.12
N ASP A 74 -11.47 12.80 -15.83
CA ASP A 74 -12.71 13.56 -15.74
C ASP A 74 -13.92 12.65 -16.06
N PRO A 75 -15.01 12.69 -15.26
CA PRO A 75 -16.19 11.87 -15.50
C PRO A 75 -16.70 11.95 -16.94
N ASP A 76 -16.63 13.11 -17.58
CA ASP A 76 -17.11 13.32 -18.95
C ASP A 76 -16.24 12.56 -19.97
N VAL A 77 -14.93 12.46 -19.72
CA VAL A 77 -14.01 11.69 -20.58
C VAL A 77 -14.29 10.19 -20.44
N VAL A 78 -14.53 9.73 -19.21
CA VAL A 78 -14.91 8.34 -18.95
C VAL A 78 -16.24 8.00 -19.61
N LEU A 79 -17.23 8.89 -19.51
CA LEU A 79 -18.54 8.78 -20.16
C LEU A 79 -18.43 8.73 -21.68
N ALA A 80 -17.69 9.65 -22.30
CA ALA A 80 -17.49 9.66 -23.74
C ALA A 80 -16.87 8.36 -24.27
N ARG A 81 -15.91 7.78 -23.53
CA ARG A 81 -15.31 6.49 -23.86
C ARG A 81 -16.32 5.34 -23.74
N LEU A 82 -17.17 5.36 -22.72
CA LEU A 82 -18.23 4.36 -22.54
C LEU A 82 -19.25 4.40 -23.68
N GLU A 83 -19.71 5.59 -24.07
CA GLU A 83 -20.62 5.78 -25.20
C GLU A 83 -20.01 5.31 -26.51
N GLY A 84 -18.72 5.62 -26.75
CA GLY A 84 -17.99 5.15 -27.93
C GLY A 84 -17.93 3.62 -28.02
N LEU A 85 -17.60 2.95 -26.92
CA LEU A 85 -17.61 1.48 -26.85
C LEU A 85 -19.01 0.91 -27.09
N GLN A 86 -20.04 1.55 -26.54
CA GLN A 86 -21.42 1.11 -26.69
C GLN A 86 -21.88 1.18 -28.15
N ASN A 87 -21.47 2.22 -28.89
CA ASN A 87 -21.73 2.37 -30.32
C ASN A 87 -21.01 1.30 -31.15
N GLN A 88 -19.74 1.01 -30.87
CA GLN A 88 -19.00 -0.05 -31.56
C GLN A 88 -19.66 -1.42 -31.40
N VAL A 89 -20.14 -1.73 -30.18
CA VAL A 89 -20.88 -2.96 -29.92
C VAL A 89 -22.21 -2.98 -30.69
N ALA A 90 -22.93 -1.86 -30.72
CA ALA A 90 -24.19 -1.76 -31.46
C ALA A 90 -23.99 -1.96 -32.97
N GLU A 91 -22.94 -1.38 -33.55
CA GLU A 91 -22.56 -1.56 -34.95
C GLU A 91 -22.21 -3.01 -35.26
N ALA A 92 -21.32 -3.62 -34.48
CA ALA A 92 -20.94 -5.02 -34.64
C ALA A 92 -22.15 -5.96 -34.55
N MET A 93 -23.09 -5.70 -33.63
CA MET A 93 -24.34 -6.45 -33.51
C MET A 93 -25.25 -6.27 -34.72
N ALA A 94 -25.32 -5.07 -35.28
CA ALA A 94 -26.11 -4.80 -36.48
C ALA A 94 -25.50 -5.48 -37.73
N GLU A 95 -24.18 -5.49 -37.87
CA GLU A 95 -23.48 -6.24 -38.91
C GLU A 95 -23.72 -7.74 -38.79
N TYR A 96 -23.58 -8.29 -37.58
CA TYR A 96 -23.83 -9.71 -37.32
C TYR A 96 -25.26 -10.11 -37.68
N LYS A 97 -26.26 -9.27 -37.37
CA LYS A 97 -27.67 -9.50 -37.74
C LYS A 97 -27.92 -9.50 -39.26
N LYS A 98 -27.08 -8.86 -40.07
CA LYS A 98 -27.21 -8.86 -41.54
C LYS A 98 -26.62 -10.12 -42.18
N LEU A 99 -25.84 -10.90 -41.43
CA LEU A 99 -25.23 -12.16 -41.87
C LEU A 99 -26.14 -13.38 -41.64
N GLY A 100 -27.21 -13.23 -40.85
CA GLY A 100 -28.26 -14.24 -40.65
C GLY A 100 -29.51 -13.91 -41.46
#